data_AF-A0A3M0JDY5-F1
#
_entry.id   AF-A0A3M0JDY5-F1
#
_cell.length_a   1.000
_cell.length_b   1.000
_cell.length_c   1.000
_cell.angle_alpha   90.00
_cell.angle_beta   90.00
_cell.angle_gamma   90.00
#
_symmetry.space_group_name_H-M   'P 1'
#
loop_
_entity.id
_entity.type
_entity.pdbx_description
1 polymer ?
#
loop_
_entity_poly.entity_id
_entity_poly.type
_entity_poly.pdbx_seq_one_letter_code
_entity_poly.pdbx_strand_id
1 'polypeptide(L)'
;MKSRAPQLHLEYRFYKQLGSGDGIPQVYYFGPCGKYNAMVLELLGPSLEDLFDLCGRTFSLKTVLMIAIQLISRMEYVHSKNLIYRDVKPENFLIGRPGNKTQQIIHIIDFGLAKEYVDPETKKHIPYREHKSLTGTARYMSINTHLGKGVIYPYRSHVDLSSLTSLFSILLSIVTRRIYIVIMLGIESMKSLLGCNGFSGVVDVMEQSRRDDLEALGHMFMYFLRGSLPWQGLKADTLKERYQKIGDTKRATPIEVLCENVPEEMATYLRYVRRLDFFEKPDYDYLRKLFTDLLDRKGYMFDYEYDWIGKQLIFELIGL
;
A
#
# COMPACT_ATOMS: atom_id res chain seq x y z
N MET A 1 15.61 -24.09 -4.64
CA MET A 1 14.81 -23.15 -5.46
C MET A 1 15.38 -21.75 -5.29
N LYS A 2 15.97 -21.17 -6.34
CA LYS A 2 16.30 -19.72 -6.34
C LYS A 2 14.97 -18.96 -6.42
N SER A 3 14.70 -18.02 -5.52
CA SER A 3 13.56 -17.12 -5.68
C SER A 3 13.72 -16.33 -6.98
N ARG A 4 12.62 -16.14 -7.73
CA ARG A 4 12.66 -15.58 -9.10
C ARG A 4 12.91 -14.05 -9.16
N ALA A 5 13.12 -13.38 -8.03
CA ALA A 5 13.51 -11.98 -7.98
C ALA A 5 14.41 -11.74 -6.75
N PRO A 6 15.60 -11.12 -6.89
CA PRO A 6 16.48 -10.81 -5.76
C PRO A 6 15.96 -9.58 -5.01
N GLN A 7 14.83 -9.71 -4.29
CA GLN A 7 14.19 -8.64 -3.53
C GLN A 7 15.17 -7.92 -2.59
N LEU A 8 16.05 -8.66 -1.91
CA LEU A 8 17.02 -8.11 -0.95
C LEU A 8 18.06 -7.19 -1.59
N HIS A 9 18.46 -7.43 -2.85
CA HIS A 9 19.40 -6.56 -3.55
C HIS A 9 18.76 -5.22 -3.92
N LEU A 10 17.50 -5.27 -4.37
CA LEU A 10 16.73 -4.07 -4.67
C LEU A 10 16.46 -3.26 -3.40
N GLU A 11 16.09 -3.93 -2.32
CA GLU A 11 15.90 -3.31 -1.01
C GLU A 11 17.19 -2.60 -0.52
N TYR A 12 18.34 -3.27 -0.61
CA TYR A 12 19.64 -2.65 -0.31
C TYR A 12 19.89 -1.38 -1.14
N ARG A 13 19.58 -1.41 -2.44
CA ARG A 13 19.71 -0.24 -3.31
C ARG A 13 18.82 0.92 -2.83
N PHE A 14 17.60 0.66 -2.40
CA PHE A 14 16.73 1.69 -1.84
C PHE A 14 17.26 2.25 -0.52
N TYR A 15 17.79 1.43 0.39
CA TYR A 15 18.48 1.95 1.58
C TYR A 15 19.68 2.84 1.22
N LYS A 16 20.46 2.48 0.19
CA LYS A 16 21.56 3.32 -0.29
C LYS A 16 21.09 4.65 -0.87
N GLN A 17 19.95 4.67 -1.56
CA GLN A 17 19.32 5.88 -2.10
C GLN A 17 18.72 6.76 -0.99
N LEU A 18 18.11 6.16 0.02
CA LEU A 18 17.62 6.86 1.20
C LEU A 18 18.77 7.49 1.97
N GLY A 19 19.91 6.80 2.10
CA GLY A 19 21.06 7.26 2.86
C GLY A 19 20.76 7.40 4.35
N SER A 20 21.55 8.20 5.06
CA SER A 20 21.30 8.51 6.47
C SER A 20 20.16 9.51 6.60
N GLY A 21 19.10 9.11 7.29
CA GLY A 21 17.94 9.94 7.60
C GLY A 21 17.37 9.54 8.94
N ASP A 22 16.69 10.47 9.61
CA ASP A 22 16.03 10.19 10.88
C ASP A 22 14.96 9.10 10.69
N GLY A 23 14.99 8.09 11.56
CA GLY A 23 14.14 6.90 11.47
C GLY A 23 14.39 5.99 10.26
N ILE A 24 15.56 6.07 9.62
CA ILE A 24 16.01 5.07 8.64
C ILE A 24 17.12 4.24 9.29
N PRO A 25 16.96 2.92 9.44
CA PRO A 25 17.97 2.09 10.08
C PRO A 25 19.27 2.10 9.28
N GLN A 26 20.40 2.12 9.99
CA GLN A 26 21.70 2.06 9.34
C GLN A 26 21.91 0.71 8.65
N VAL A 27 22.44 0.73 7.43
CA VAL A 27 22.91 -0.49 6.75
C VAL A 27 24.41 -0.65 6.96
N TYR A 28 24.81 -1.78 7.55
CA TYR A 28 26.22 -2.09 7.82
C TYR A 28 26.86 -2.92 6.73
N TYR A 29 26.11 -3.86 6.14
CA TYR A 29 26.65 -4.80 5.16
C TYR A 29 25.58 -5.29 4.20
N PHE A 30 25.99 -5.54 2.95
CA PHE A 30 25.24 -6.35 2.00
C PHE A 30 26.22 -7.19 1.19
N GLY A 31 25.99 -8.50 1.12
CA GLY A 31 26.87 -9.40 0.39
C GLY A 31 26.56 -10.88 0.62
N PRO A 32 27.39 -11.78 0.08
CA PRO A 32 27.18 -13.21 0.20
C PRO A 32 27.43 -13.71 1.63
N CYS A 33 26.50 -14.52 2.15
CA CYS A 33 26.65 -15.31 3.36
C CYS A 33 26.36 -16.78 3.01
N GLY A 34 27.42 -17.55 2.76
CA GLY A 34 27.31 -18.92 2.27
C GLY A 34 26.58 -18.99 0.93
N LYS A 35 25.42 -19.66 0.90
CA LYS A 35 24.58 -19.83 -0.31
C LYS A 35 23.53 -18.72 -0.49
N TYR A 36 23.47 -17.77 0.43
CA TYR A 36 22.45 -16.71 0.48
C TYR A 36 23.11 -15.34 0.32
N ASN A 37 22.30 -14.32 -0.03
CA ASN A 37 22.69 -12.93 0.19
C ASN A 37 22.17 -12.53 1.57
N ALA A 38 22.98 -11.79 2.33
CA ALA A 38 22.63 -11.24 3.62
C ALA A 38 22.74 -9.72 3.59
N MET A 39 21.83 -9.06 4.28
CA MET A 39 21.88 -7.63 4.58
C MET A 39 21.91 -7.48 6.11
N VAL A 40 22.87 -6.72 6.62
CA VAL A 40 23.01 -6.44 8.05
C VAL A 40 22.56 -5.01 8.29
N LEU A 41 21.50 -4.85 9.08
CA LEU A 41 20.88 -3.59 9.43
C LEU A 41 21.05 -3.31 10.94
N GLU A 42 20.83 -2.06 11.32
CA GLU A 42 20.61 -1.64 12.71
C GLU A 42 19.53 -2.49 13.36
N LEU A 43 19.85 -3.04 14.54
CA LEU A 43 18.88 -3.75 15.34
C LEU A 43 17.99 -2.73 16.04
N LEU A 44 16.68 -2.82 15.78
CA LEU A 44 15.65 -1.95 16.35
C LEU A 44 14.89 -2.64 17.49
N GLY A 45 13.96 -1.91 18.10
CA GLY A 45 13.03 -2.42 19.11
C GLY A 45 11.79 -3.08 18.49
N PRO A 46 10.71 -3.27 19.27
CA PRO A 46 9.45 -3.85 18.79
C PRO A 46 8.77 -3.00 17.71
N SER A 47 7.93 -3.65 16.90
CA SER A 47 7.08 -2.97 15.92
C SER A 47 5.88 -2.29 16.58
N LEU A 48 5.22 -1.39 15.85
CA LEU A 48 3.96 -0.79 16.32
C LEU A 48 2.85 -1.83 16.47
N GLU A 49 2.87 -2.96 15.74
CA GLU A 49 1.90 -4.06 15.95
C GLU A 49 2.17 -4.76 17.30
N ASP A 50 3.43 -5.06 17.62
CA ASP A 50 3.79 -5.70 18.90
C ASP A 50 3.39 -4.81 20.08
N LEU A 51 3.65 -3.50 19.96
CA LEU A 51 3.27 -2.50 20.96
C LEU A 51 1.75 -2.33 21.05
N PHE A 52 1.04 -2.48 19.93
CA PHE A 52 -0.41 -2.42 19.89
C PHE A 52 -1.04 -3.59 20.63
N ASP A 53 -0.53 -4.81 20.42
CA ASP A 53 -0.95 -5.98 21.17
C ASP A 53 -0.66 -5.82 22.68
N LEU A 54 0.52 -5.31 23.04
CA LEU A 54 0.91 -5.02 24.43
C LEU A 54 -0.02 -4.01 25.12
N CYS A 55 -0.59 -3.07 24.37
CA CYS A 55 -1.53 -2.07 24.85
C CYS A 55 -3.00 -2.53 24.82
N GLY A 56 -3.27 -3.82 24.60
CA GLY A 56 -4.63 -4.34 24.56
C GLY A 56 -5.37 -3.97 23.27
N ARG A 57 -4.62 -3.84 22.17
CA ARG A 57 -5.13 -3.61 20.80
C ARG A 57 -5.95 -2.35 20.64
N THR A 58 -5.60 -1.30 21.39
CA THR A 58 -6.04 0.07 21.15
C THR A 58 -4.92 1.01 21.58
N PHE A 59 -4.78 2.14 20.89
CA PHE A 59 -3.94 3.24 21.36
C PHE A 59 -4.79 4.47 21.69
N SER A 60 -4.36 5.23 22.68
CA SER A 60 -4.91 6.52 23.03
C SER A 60 -4.72 7.51 21.88
N LEU A 61 -5.59 8.52 21.82
CA LEU A 61 -5.47 9.60 20.84
C LEU A 61 -4.10 10.28 20.92
N LYS A 62 -3.58 10.55 22.12
CA LYS A 62 -2.25 11.17 22.31
C LYS A 62 -1.17 10.35 21.61
N THR A 63 -1.13 9.04 21.85
CA THR A 63 -0.17 8.12 21.24
C THR A 63 -0.29 8.11 19.72
N VAL A 64 -1.52 8.00 19.19
CA VAL A 64 -1.75 7.99 17.73
C VAL A 64 -1.33 9.31 17.08
N LEU A 65 -1.56 10.46 17.71
CA LEU A 65 -1.12 11.76 17.17
C LEU A 65 0.41 11.87 17.12
N MET A 66 1.11 11.47 18.19
CA MET A 66 2.59 11.46 18.20
C MET A 66 3.18 10.51 17.16
N ILE A 67 2.56 9.33 16.96
CA ILE A 67 2.91 8.40 15.89
C ILE A 67 2.67 9.06 14.52
N ALA A 68 1.49 9.61 14.29
CA ALA A 68 1.10 10.16 13.00
C ALA A 68 2.02 11.28 12.52
N ILE A 69 2.39 12.20 13.41
CA ILE A 69 3.31 13.31 13.11
C ILE A 69 4.69 12.78 12.67
N GLN A 70 5.21 11.75 13.34
CA GLN A 70 6.46 11.12 12.94
C GLN A 70 6.33 10.38 11.61
N LEU A 71 5.28 9.56 11.43
CA LEU A 71 5.13 8.75 10.22
C LEU A 71 4.87 9.58 8.96
N ILE A 72 4.18 10.72 9.06
CA ILE A 72 4.07 11.67 7.95
C ILE A 72 5.46 12.19 7.57
N SER A 73 6.31 12.49 8.56
CA SER A 73 7.69 12.93 8.34
C SER A 73 8.57 11.83 7.72
N ARG A 74 8.41 10.57 8.14
CA ARG A 74 9.09 9.42 7.50
C ARG A 74 8.67 9.26 6.05
N MET A 75 7.37 9.36 5.78
CA MET A 75 6.84 9.21 4.43
C MET A 75 7.28 10.37 3.53
N GLU A 76 7.27 11.59 4.03
CA GLU A 76 7.83 12.75 3.32
C GLU A 76 9.31 12.53 2.99
N TYR A 77 10.10 12.03 3.94
CA TYR A 77 11.52 11.75 3.70
C TYR A 77 11.70 10.73 2.57
N VAL A 78 10.97 9.61 2.59
CA VAL A 78 10.99 8.61 1.51
C VAL A 78 10.60 9.23 0.17
N HIS A 79 9.52 10.02 0.16
CA HIS A 79 9.03 10.71 -1.04
C HIS A 79 10.02 11.76 -1.58
N SER A 80 10.80 12.41 -0.70
CA SER A 80 11.86 13.36 -1.07
C SER A 80 13.04 12.67 -1.78
N LYS A 81 13.21 11.37 -1.56
CA LYS A 81 14.21 10.53 -2.22
C LYS A 81 13.69 9.90 -3.51
N ASN A 82 12.58 10.40 -4.06
CA ASN A 82 11.92 9.92 -5.28
C ASN A 82 11.35 8.49 -5.18
N LEU A 83 11.11 8.00 -3.96
CA LEU A 83 10.55 6.68 -3.70
C LEU A 83 9.11 6.79 -3.20
N ILE A 84 8.28 5.81 -3.51
CA ILE A 84 7.02 5.49 -2.82
C ILE A 84 7.20 4.15 -2.10
N TYR A 85 6.58 4.00 -0.94
CA TYR A 85 6.84 2.92 0.00
C TYR A 85 6.01 1.66 -0.31
N ARG A 86 4.70 1.82 -0.53
CA ARG A 86 3.73 0.80 -0.99
C ARG A 86 3.43 -0.37 -0.06
N ASP A 87 4.01 -0.41 1.14
CA ASP A 87 3.72 -1.46 2.13
C ASP A 87 3.52 -0.93 3.56
N VAL A 88 2.75 0.15 3.67
CA VAL A 88 2.35 0.70 4.98
C VAL A 88 1.57 -0.34 5.77
N LYS A 89 2.16 -0.77 6.90
CA LYS A 89 1.56 -1.67 7.88
C LYS A 89 2.28 -1.52 9.23
N PRO A 90 1.62 -1.68 10.39
CA PRO A 90 2.21 -1.49 11.71
C PRO A 90 3.50 -2.29 11.96
N GLU A 91 3.61 -3.47 11.36
CA GLU A 91 4.75 -4.39 11.46
C GLU A 91 6.05 -3.79 10.89
N ASN A 92 5.95 -2.84 9.95
CA ASN A 92 7.10 -2.20 9.31
C ASN A 92 7.53 -0.88 9.96
N PHE A 93 6.89 -0.50 11.07
CA PHE A 93 7.26 0.68 11.84
C PHE A 93 7.75 0.24 13.22
N LEU A 94 9.03 0.44 13.51
CA LEU A 94 9.67 -0.07 14.74
C LEU A 94 10.20 1.09 15.57
N ILE A 95 10.11 0.99 16.90
CA ILE A 95 10.78 1.95 17.77
C ILE A 95 12.29 1.66 17.82
N GLY A 96 13.11 2.63 18.23
CA GLY A 96 14.51 2.35 18.54
C GLY A 96 14.65 1.40 19.73
N ARG A 97 15.84 0.79 19.90
CA ARG A 97 16.08 -0.10 21.05
C ARG A 97 15.98 0.65 22.38
N PRO A 98 15.37 0.04 23.42
CA PRO A 98 15.41 0.60 24.76
C PRO A 98 16.84 0.89 25.22
N GLY A 99 17.05 2.05 25.86
CA GLY A 99 18.37 2.50 26.31
C GLY A 99 19.23 3.19 25.24
N ASN A 100 18.83 3.16 23.96
CA ASN A 100 19.45 4.00 22.93
C ASN A 100 18.79 5.39 22.87
N LYS A 101 19.54 6.39 22.38
CA LYS A 101 19.04 7.78 22.20
C LYS A 101 17.84 7.88 21.26
N THR A 102 17.59 6.85 20.46
CA THR A 102 16.53 6.76 19.44
C THR A 102 15.34 5.90 19.89
N GLN A 103 15.26 5.47 21.15
CA GLN A 103 14.18 4.59 21.64
C GLN A 103 12.76 5.14 21.38
N GLN A 104 12.62 6.46 21.38
CA GLN A 104 11.36 7.17 21.15
C GLN A 104 11.06 7.45 19.66
N ILE A 105 12.05 7.21 18.79
CA ILE A 105 11.99 7.47 17.36
C ILE A 105 11.39 6.26 16.65
N ILE A 106 10.36 6.49 15.84
CA ILE A 106 9.77 5.47 14.99
C ILE A 106 10.54 5.39 13.67
N HIS A 107 11.03 4.20 13.36
CA HIS A 107 11.79 3.86 12.17
C HIS A 107 10.90 3.16 11.16
N ILE A 108 11.18 3.34 9.87
CA ILE A 108 10.54 2.62 8.78
C ILE A 108 11.51 1.56 8.23
N ILE A 109 11.02 0.33 8.06
CA ILE A 109 11.80 -0.80 7.54
C ILE A 109 11.13 -1.44 6.32
N ASP A 110 11.72 -2.51 5.78
CA ASP A 110 11.16 -3.34 4.69
C ASP A 110 10.81 -2.52 3.44
N PHE A 111 11.84 -2.15 2.68
CA PHE A 111 11.70 -1.45 1.40
C PHE A 111 11.57 -2.42 0.21
N GLY A 112 11.26 -3.71 0.47
CA GLY A 112 11.19 -4.75 -0.56
C GLY A 112 10.10 -4.50 -1.62
N LEU A 113 9.07 -3.72 -1.29
CA LEU A 113 8.00 -3.30 -2.19
C LEU A 113 8.11 -1.83 -2.63
N ALA A 114 9.13 -1.08 -2.20
CA ALA A 114 9.28 0.31 -2.59
C ALA A 114 9.52 0.45 -4.11
N LYS A 115 9.31 1.66 -4.64
CA LYS A 115 9.45 1.95 -6.06
C LYS A 115 9.82 3.40 -6.31
N GLU A 116 10.65 3.65 -7.32
CA GLU A 116 10.90 5.00 -7.83
C GLU A 116 9.65 5.56 -8.53
N TYR A 117 9.11 6.69 -8.05
CA TYR A 117 7.97 7.38 -8.67
C TYR A 117 8.39 8.56 -9.55
N VAL A 118 9.66 8.94 -9.50
CA VAL A 118 10.28 9.89 -10.43
C VAL A 118 11.35 9.16 -11.21
N ASP A 119 11.27 9.25 -12.53
CA ASP A 119 12.25 8.68 -13.43
C ASP A 119 13.61 9.40 -13.26
N PRO A 120 14.71 8.67 -13.01
CA PRO A 120 15.99 9.27 -12.65
C PRO A 120 16.64 10.05 -13.81
N GLU A 121 16.31 9.73 -15.06
CA GLU A 121 16.87 10.36 -16.26
C GLU A 121 16.07 11.60 -16.65
N THR A 122 14.76 11.45 -16.80
CA THR A 122 13.85 12.50 -17.28
C THR A 122 13.41 13.45 -16.18
N LYS A 123 13.59 13.09 -14.90
CA LYS A 123 13.07 13.79 -13.72
C LYS A 123 11.54 13.97 -13.72
N LYS A 124 10.83 13.19 -14.55
CA LYS A 124 9.37 13.23 -14.64
C LYS A 124 8.75 12.17 -13.72
N HIS A 125 7.55 12.47 -13.24
CA HIS A 125 6.74 11.50 -12.52
C HIS A 125 6.43 10.30 -13.43
N ILE A 126 6.40 9.09 -12.85
CA ILE A 126 5.99 7.88 -13.58
C ILE A 126 4.59 8.09 -14.19
N PRO A 127 4.35 7.60 -15.41
CA PRO A 127 3.04 7.74 -16.02
C PRO A 127 1.99 6.94 -15.24
N TYR A 128 0.75 7.44 -15.26
CA TYR A 128 -0.38 6.68 -14.78
C TYR A 128 -0.52 5.37 -15.58
N ARG A 129 -0.73 4.25 -14.89
CA ARG A 129 -0.94 2.93 -15.51
C ARG A 129 -2.05 2.19 -14.77
N GLU A 130 -2.88 1.49 -15.53
CA GLU A 130 -3.82 0.49 -15.03
C GLU A 130 -3.20 -0.92 -15.22
N HIS A 131 -3.89 -1.98 -14.76
CA HIS A 131 -3.49 -3.38 -14.93
C HIS A 131 -2.17 -3.79 -14.24
N LYS A 132 -1.92 -3.22 -13.05
CA LYS A 132 -0.84 -3.71 -12.18
C LYS A 132 -1.25 -4.96 -11.43
N SER A 133 -0.26 -5.76 -11.06
CA SER A 133 -0.43 -6.79 -10.05
C SER A 133 -0.63 -6.14 -8.68
N LEU A 134 -1.67 -6.56 -7.97
CA LEU A 134 -1.91 -6.21 -6.58
C LEU A 134 -0.71 -6.57 -5.69
N THR A 135 -0.17 -5.57 -4.99
CA THR A 135 0.97 -5.70 -4.06
C THR A 135 0.70 -4.93 -2.77
N GLY A 136 1.27 -5.37 -1.66
CA GLY A 136 1.14 -4.74 -0.34
C GLY A 136 -0.01 -5.32 0.50
N THR A 137 -0.17 -4.80 1.70
CA THR A 137 -1.12 -5.33 2.69
C THR A 137 -2.56 -4.84 2.46
N ALA A 138 -3.47 -5.74 2.08
CA ALA A 138 -4.89 -5.46 1.74
C ALA A 138 -5.61 -4.55 2.74
N ARG A 139 -5.33 -4.77 4.03
CA ARG A 139 -5.99 -4.11 5.17
C ARG A 139 -5.77 -2.59 5.11
N TYR A 140 -4.57 -2.14 4.79
CA TYR A 140 -4.19 -0.72 4.90
C TYR A 140 -4.15 -0.01 3.56
N MET A 141 -3.85 -0.70 2.45
CA MET A 141 -3.70 -0.06 1.12
C MET A 141 -4.88 0.86 0.71
N SER A 142 -4.60 1.86 -0.12
CA SER A 142 -5.58 2.83 -0.59
C SER A 142 -6.74 2.19 -1.37
N ILE A 143 -7.87 2.90 -1.47
CA ILE A 143 -8.99 2.51 -2.33
C ILE A 143 -8.52 2.38 -3.79
N ASN A 144 -7.70 3.30 -4.28
CA ASN A 144 -7.18 3.26 -5.64
C ASN A 144 -6.31 2.01 -5.91
N THR A 145 -5.60 1.52 -4.90
CA THR A 145 -4.82 0.26 -5.00
C THR A 145 -5.72 -0.98 -5.12
N HIS A 146 -7.00 -0.91 -4.69
CA HIS A 146 -7.97 -1.98 -4.95
C HIS A 146 -8.65 -1.84 -6.31
N LEU A 147 -8.63 -0.63 -6.90
CA LEU A 147 -9.28 -0.35 -8.16
C LEU A 147 -8.36 -0.74 -9.31
N GLY A 148 -8.71 -1.76 -10.07
CA GLY A 148 -8.40 -1.81 -11.50
C GLY A 148 -9.56 -2.45 -12.20
N LYS A 149 -9.85 -1.96 -13.39
CA LYS A 149 -11.16 -2.13 -13.99
C LYS A 149 -11.39 -3.60 -14.38
N GLY A 150 -12.13 -4.31 -13.55
CA GLY A 150 -13.22 -5.20 -13.99
C GLY A 150 -14.55 -4.45 -14.16
N VAL A 151 -14.54 -3.12 -14.24
CA VAL A 151 -15.74 -2.29 -14.43
C VAL A 151 -15.80 -1.85 -15.89
N ILE A 152 -16.69 -2.50 -16.65
CA ILE A 152 -17.23 -1.96 -17.90
C ILE A 152 -17.92 -0.65 -17.55
N TYR A 153 -17.27 0.48 -17.81
CA TYR A 153 -18.02 1.72 -18.03
C TYR A 153 -18.75 1.52 -19.36
N PRO A 154 -20.09 1.68 -19.45
CA PRO A 154 -20.74 1.76 -20.74
C PRO A 154 -20.30 3.07 -21.37
N TYR A 155 -19.18 3.05 -22.09
CA TYR A 155 -18.86 4.12 -23.02
C TYR A 155 -19.88 4.01 -24.14
N ARG A 156 -20.92 4.84 -24.04
CA ARG A 156 -21.97 5.00 -25.04
C ARG A 156 -21.36 5.67 -26.26
N SER A 157 -20.56 4.93 -27.01
CA SER A 157 -20.31 5.23 -28.41
C SER A 157 -21.49 4.65 -29.18
N HIS A 158 -22.27 5.53 -29.79
CA HIS A 158 -23.23 5.14 -30.82
C HIS A 158 -22.44 4.50 -31.97
N VAL A 159 -22.31 3.17 -31.92
CA VAL A 159 -22.07 2.36 -33.10
C VAL A 159 -23.28 1.45 -33.21
N ASP A 160 -24.14 1.79 -34.16
CA ASP A 160 -25.33 1.03 -34.48
C ASP A 160 -24.93 -0.31 -35.14
N LEU A 161 -24.86 -1.35 -34.33
CA LEU A 161 -24.56 -2.73 -34.75
C LEU A 161 -25.79 -3.44 -35.34
N SER A 162 -26.92 -2.76 -35.55
CA SER A 162 -28.09 -3.35 -36.21
C SER A 162 -27.88 -3.67 -37.70
N SER A 163 -26.80 -3.20 -38.30
CA SER A 163 -26.47 -3.44 -39.72
C SER A 163 -25.58 -4.66 -39.99
N LEU A 164 -25.08 -5.38 -38.96
CA LEU A 164 -24.17 -6.52 -39.15
C LEU A 164 -24.75 -7.89 -38.79
N THR A 165 -25.97 -7.97 -38.27
CA THR A 165 -26.61 -9.25 -37.93
C THR A 165 -27.12 -10.03 -39.15
N SER A 166 -27.36 -9.35 -40.28
CA SER A 166 -27.84 -10.00 -41.51
C SER A 166 -26.75 -10.70 -42.34
N LEU A 167 -25.47 -10.46 -42.08
CA LEU A 167 -24.37 -11.10 -42.82
C LEU A 167 -23.81 -12.35 -42.12
N PHE A 168 -24.03 -12.50 -40.81
CA PHE A 168 -23.52 -13.66 -40.06
C PHE A 168 -24.41 -14.91 -40.14
N SER A 169 -25.69 -14.76 -40.48
CA SER A 169 -26.64 -15.88 -40.57
C SER A 169 -26.60 -16.60 -41.92
N ILE A 170 -25.99 -16.02 -42.96
CA ILE A 170 -25.91 -16.62 -44.30
C ILE A 170 -24.66 -17.52 -44.46
N LEU A 171 -23.62 -17.33 -43.64
CA LEU A 171 -22.37 -18.09 -43.76
C LEU A 171 -22.36 -19.46 -43.05
N LEU A 172 -23.39 -19.79 -42.25
CA LEU A 172 -23.44 -21.03 -41.44
C LEU A 172 -24.25 -22.17 -42.07
N SER A 173 -24.68 -22.08 -43.34
CA SER A 173 -25.43 -23.16 -44.00
C SER A 173 -24.64 -23.95 -45.04
N ILE A 174 -23.41 -23.57 -45.34
CA ILE A 174 -22.55 -24.33 -46.24
C ILE A 174 -21.22 -24.34 -45.56
N VAL A 175 -20.80 -25.52 -45.07
CA VAL A 175 -19.40 -25.94 -45.02
C VAL A 175 -19.27 -27.26 -44.24
N THR A 176 -18.67 -28.25 -44.90
CA THR A 176 -18.35 -29.58 -44.41
C THR A 176 -17.30 -29.56 -43.28
N ARG A 177 -17.31 -30.61 -42.44
CA ARG A 177 -16.46 -30.81 -41.22
C ARG A 177 -14.95 -30.52 -41.35
N ARG A 178 -14.41 -30.32 -42.55
CA ARG A 178 -12.99 -29.98 -42.77
C ARG A 178 -12.65 -28.49 -42.57
N ILE A 179 -13.59 -27.57 -42.75
CA ILE A 179 -13.31 -26.12 -42.58
C ILE A 179 -13.61 -25.65 -41.15
N TYR A 180 -14.44 -26.35 -40.38
CA TYR A 180 -14.62 -26.05 -38.95
C TYR A 180 -13.28 -26.11 -38.18
N ILE A 181 -12.38 -27.01 -38.58
CA ILE A 181 -11.02 -27.10 -38.03
C ILE A 181 -10.16 -25.90 -38.47
N VAL A 182 -10.27 -25.46 -39.73
CA VAL A 182 -9.53 -24.28 -40.25
C VAL A 182 -10.02 -22.99 -39.60
N ILE A 183 -11.32 -22.85 -39.32
CA ILE A 183 -11.89 -21.70 -38.60
C ILE A 183 -11.42 -21.70 -37.14
N MET A 184 -11.38 -22.85 -36.46
CA MET A 184 -10.87 -22.94 -35.09
C MET A 184 -9.37 -22.66 -34.99
N LEU A 185 -8.57 -23.16 -35.93
CA LEU A 185 -7.13 -22.82 -36.03
C LEU A 185 -6.91 -21.33 -36.39
N GLY A 186 -7.81 -20.75 -37.18
CA GLY A 186 -7.84 -19.32 -37.48
C GLY A 186 -8.20 -18.46 -36.25
N ILE A 187 -9.10 -18.94 -35.38
CA ILE A 187 -9.45 -18.28 -34.12
C ILE A 187 -8.28 -18.34 -33.13
N GLU A 188 -7.56 -19.47 -33.01
CA GLU A 188 -6.35 -19.53 -32.18
C GLU A 188 -5.22 -18.64 -32.70
N SER A 189 -5.04 -18.57 -34.02
CA SER A 189 -4.05 -17.67 -34.63
C SER A 189 -4.47 -16.20 -34.52
N MET A 190 -5.78 -15.89 -34.53
CA MET A 190 -6.30 -14.54 -34.28
C MET A 190 -6.17 -14.10 -32.82
N LYS A 191 -6.19 -15.01 -31.84
CA LYS A 191 -5.90 -14.66 -30.43
C LYS A 191 -4.47 -14.12 -30.26
N SER A 192 -3.52 -14.63 -31.05
CA SER A 192 -2.15 -14.10 -31.11
C SER A 192 -2.07 -12.75 -31.81
N LEU A 193 -2.91 -12.52 -32.83
CA LEU A 193 -2.90 -11.27 -33.61
C LEU A 193 -3.66 -10.12 -32.91
N LEU A 194 -4.68 -10.45 -32.11
CA LEU A 194 -5.48 -9.51 -31.31
C LEU A 194 -4.90 -9.23 -29.91
N GLY A 195 -3.74 -9.81 -29.58
CA GLY A 195 -3.11 -9.62 -28.26
C GLY A 195 -3.90 -10.22 -27.09
N CYS A 196 -4.82 -11.15 -27.35
CA CYS A 196 -5.62 -11.82 -26.32
C CYS A 196 -4.85 -12.96 -25.63
N ASN A 197 -3.61 -12.72 -25.23
CA ASN A 197 -2.88 -13.57 -24.29
C ASN A 197 -2.95 -12.92 -22.90
N GLY A 198 -4.06 -13.12 -22.21
CA GLY A 198 -4.33 -12.43 -20.94
C GLY A 198 -5.49 -12.98 -20.13
N PHE A 199 -5.68 -14.31 -20.09
CA PHE A 199 -6.44 -14.93 -19.00
C PHE A 199 -5.47 -15.49 -17.96
N SER A 200 -4.70 -14.61 -17.34
CA SER A 200 -4.17 -14.85 -16.00
C SER A 200 -5.05 -14.08 -15.03
N GLY A 201 -5.47 -14.73 -13.94
CA GLY A 201 -6.39 -14.17 -12.93
C GLY A 201 -5.79 -13.03 -12.10
N VAL A 202 -5.10 -12.09 -12.72
CA VAL A 202 -4.53 -10.90 -12.07
C VAL A 202 -5.69 -9.99 -11.66
N VAL A 203 -5.61 -9.46 -10.44
CA VAL A 203 -6.46 -8.35 -10.02
C VAL A 203 -5.83 -7.13 -10.64
N ASP A 204 -6.51 -6.51 -11.61
CA ASP A 204 -6.06 -5.24 -12.16
C ASP A 204 -6.09 -4.21 -11.03
N VAL A 205 -5.02 -3.42 -10.88
CA VAL A 205 -4.98 -2.27 -9.96
C VAL A 205 -4.33 -1.04 -10.58
N MET A 206 -4.66 0.15 -10.08
CA MET A 206 -4.01 1.40 -10.45
C MET A 206 -2.56 1.42 -9.96
N GLU A 207 -1.69 2.06 -10.73
CA GLU A 207 -0.35 2.42 -10.27
C GLU A 207 -0.45 3.24 -8.98
N GLN A 208 0.37 2.89 -7.99
CA GLN A 208 0.46 3.62 -6.73
C GLN A 208 1.35 4.84 -6.87
N SER A 209 1.08 5.86 -6.07
CA SER A 209 1.81 7.12 -5.97
C SER A 209 1.84 7.58 -4.51
N ARG A 210 2.39 8.77 -4.25
CA ARG A 210 2.53 9.34 -2.90
C ARG A 210 1.22 9.40 -2.11
N ARG A 211 0.09 9.64 -2.78
CA ARG A 211 -1.23 9.70 -2.12
C ARG A 211 -1.64 8.37 -1.52
N ASP A 212 -1.22 7.26 -2.13
CA ASP A 212 -1.62 5.91 -1.74
C ASP A 212 -0.92 5.49 -0.44
N ASP A 213 0.34 5.91 -0.26
CA ASP A 213 1.08 5.75 0.99
C ASP A 213 0.43 6.53 2.14
N LEU A 214 0.01 7.77 1.89
CA LEU A 214 -0.64 8.61 2.90
C LEU A 214 -2.05 8.12 3.24
N GLU A 215 -2.84 7.67 2.26
CA GLU A 215 -4.15 7.05 2.53
C GLU A 215 -3.98 5.78 3.38
N ALA A 216 -2.95 4.98 3.10
CA ALA A 216 -2.67 3.79 3.91
C ALA A 216 -2.25 4.12 5.35
N LEU A 217 -1.48 5.20 5.56
CA LEU A 217 -1.21 5.72 6.90
C LEU A 217 -2.51 6.12 7.62
N GLY A 218 -3.43 6.79 6.94
CA GLY A 218 -4.74 7.15 7.49
C GLY A 218 -5.56 5.93 7.92
N HIS A 219 -5.59 4.87 7.11
CA HIS A 219 -6.23 3.60 7.50
C HIS A 219 -5.55 2.98 8.74
N MET A 220 -4.22 3.07 8.83
CA MET A 220 -3.47 2.58 9.99
C MET A 220 -3.72 3.40 11.27
N PHE A 221 -3.84 4.72 11.18
CA PHE A 221 -4.22 5.56 12.33
C PHE A 221 -5.61 5.21 12.85
N MET A 222 -6.57 5.01 11.94
CA MET A 222 -7.91 4.56 12.30
C MET A 222 -7.92 3.15 12.88
N TYR A 223 -7.04 2.26 12.41
CA TYR A 223 -6.85 0.94 12.99
C TYR A 223 -6.40 1.03 14.46
N PHE A 224 -5.42 1.87 14.76
CA PHE A 224 -4.94 2.06 16.13
C PHE A 224 -5.98 2.65 17.08
N LEU A 225 -6.76 3.63 16.61
CA LEU A 225 -7.80 4.26 17.43
C LEU A 225 -9.00 3.34 17.70
N ARG A 226 -9.35 2.48 16.72
CA ARG A 226 -10.57 1.66 16.78
C ARG A 226 -10.34 0.24 17.25
N GLY A 227 -9.10 -0.22 17.30
CA GLY A 227 -8.75 -1.63 17.53
C GLY A 227 -8.91 -2.54 16.31
N SER A 228 -9.79 -2.16 15.38
CA SER A 228 -10.03 -2.83 14.12
C SER A 228 -10.65 -1.92 13.07
N LEU A 229 -10.52 -2.31 11.80
CA LEU A 229 -11.13 -1.66 10.64
C LEU A 229 -12.36 -2.46 10.17
N PRO A 230 -13.39 -1.80 9.60
CA PRO A 230 -14.65 -2.44 9.18
C PRO A 230 -14.49 -3.58 8.16
N TRP A 231 -13.39 -3.57 7.40
CA TRP A 231 -13.07 -4.58 6.39
C TRP A 231 -12.11 -5.68 6.88
N GLN A 232 -11.90 -5.81 8.21
CA GLN A 232 -11.18 -6.95 8.78
C GLN A 232 -12.05 -8.20 8.89
N GLY A 233 -11.42 -9.38 8.81
CA GLY A 233 -12.09 -10.66 9.02
C GLY A 233 -12.97 -11.15 7.85
N LEU A 234 -13.02 -10.43 6.72
CA LEU A 234 -13.78 -10.83 5.54
C LEU A 234 -13.24 -12.14 4.95
N LYS A 235 -14.13 -13.13 4.81
CA LYS A 235 -13.84 -14.45 4.23
C LYS A 235 -14.13 -14.48 2.73
N ALA A 236 -13.29 -15.18 1.98
CA ALA A 236 -13.47 -15.47 0.56
C ALA A 236 -12.70 -16.75 0.19
N ASP A 237 -13.08 -17.38 -0.92
CA ASP A 237 -12.50 -18.65 -1.36
C ASP A 237 -11.16 -18.43 -2.07
N THR A 238 -11.00 -17.27 -2.71
CA THR A 238 -9.75 -16.87 -3.36
C THR A 238 -9.18 -15.57 -2.78
N LEU A 239 -7.85 -15.40 -2.94
CA LEU A 239 -7.18 -14.16 -2.55
C LEU A 239 -7.73 -12.96 -3.35
N LYS A 240 -7.98 -13.14 -4.65
CA LYS A 240 -8.57 -12.12 -5.53
C LYS A 240 -9.90 -11.60 -5.01
N GLU A 241 -10.81 -12.51 -4.69
CA GLU A 241 -12.12 -12.15 -4.11
C GLU A 241 -11.98 -11.51 -2.74
N ARG A 242 -11.02 -11.96 -1.92
CA ARG A 242 -10.78 -11.35 -0.61
C ARG A 242 -10.40 -9.88 -0.74
N TYR A 243 -9.48 -9.56 -1.64
CA TYR A 243 -9.09 -8.17 -1.89
C TYR A 243 -10.24 -7.37 -2.49
N GLN A 244 -10.98 -7.93 -3.45
CA GLN A 244 -12.17 -7.27 -4.01
C GLN A 244 -13.18 -6.91 -2.91
N LYS A 245 -13.53 -7.86 -2.02
CA LYS A 245 -14.43 -7.61 -0.89
C LYS A 245 -13.92 -6.52 0.04
N ILE A 246 -12.61 -6.54 0.37
CA ILE A 246 -12.00 -5.49 1.21
C ILE A 246 -12.11 -4.11 0.51
N GLY A 247 -11.78 -4.04 -0.78
CA GLY A 247 -11.89 -2.82 -1.58
C GLY A 247 -13.32 -2.30 -1.69
N ASP A 248 -14.29 -3.19 -1.85
CA ASP A 248 -15.72 -2.87 -1.90
C ASP A 248 -16.20 -2.31 -0.56
N THR A 249 -15.84 -2.96 0.55
CA THR A 249 -16.17 -2.46 1.90
C THR A 249 -15.51 -1.11 2.19
N LYS A 250 -14.25 -0.89 1.78
CA LYS A 250 -13.58 0.41 1.90
C LYS A 250 -14.31 1.54 1.18
N ARG A 251 -14.80 1.28 -0.04
CA ARG A 251 -15.59 2.25 -0.82
C ARG A 251 -16.98 2.48 -0.24
N ALA A 252 -17.60 1.42 0.26
CA ALA A 252 -18.94 1.47 0.84
C ALA A 252 -18.96 2.12 2.23
N THR A 253 -17.82 2.21 2.93
CA THR A 253 -17.71 2.83 4.25
C THR A 253 -17.43 4.33 4.12
N PRO A 254 -18.38 5.23 4.43
CA PRO A 254 -18.14 6.67 4.42
C PRO A 254 -17.06 7.04 5.44
N ILE A 255 -16.33 8.13 5.18
CA ILE A 255 -15.24 8.58 6.07
C ILE A 255 -15.83 8.96 7.43
N GLU A 256 -17.00 9.57 7.44
CA GLU A 256 -17.73 10.00 8.63
C GLU A 256 -18.11 8.82 9.53
N VAL A 257 -18.43 7.67 8.94
CA VAL A 257 -18.70 6.42 9.67
C VAL A 257 -17.40 5.79 10.17
N LEU A 258 -16.36 5.78 9.34
CA LEU A 258 -15.05 5.25 9.75
C LEU A 258 -14.50 6.06 10.94
N CYS A 259 -14.62 7.38 10.88
CA CYS A 259 -14.13 8.33 11.87
C CYS A 259 -15.18 8.70 12.93
N GLU A 260 -16.24 7.91 13.08
CA GLU A 260 -17.22 8.12 14.14
C GLU A 260 -16.54 8.00 15.52
N ASN A 261 -16.87 8.92 16.43
CA ASN A 261 -16.33 9.00 17.80
C ASN A 261 -14.81 9.24 17.91
N VAL A 262 -14.13 9.65 16.83
CA VAL A 262 -12.76 10.19 16.87
C VAL A 262 -12.77 11.65 16.43
N PRO A 263 -11.70 12.43 16.70
CA PRO A 263 -11.65 13.85 16.29
C PRO A 263 -11.78 14.04 14.77
N GLU A 264 -12.44 15.14 14.37
CA GLU A 264 -12.75 15.50 12.97
C GLU A 264 -11.48 15.63 12.10
N GLU A 265 -10.34 15.87 12.72
CA GLU A 265 -9.04 15.94 12.07
C GLU A 265 -8.66 14.61 11.39
N MET A 266 -9.09 13.47 11.93
CA MET A 266 -8.88 12.17 11.27
C MET A 266 -9.70 12.06 9.97
N ALA A 267 -10.96 12.52 10.00
CA ALA A 267 -11.80 12.58 8.80
C ALA A 267 -11.24 13.58 7.78
N THR A 268 -10.76 14.74 8.25
CA THR A 268 -10.14 15.77 7.42
C THR A 268 -8.88 15.26 6.73
N TYR A 269 -8.01 14.54 7.46
CA TYR A 269 -6.83 13.86 6.90
C TYR A 269 -7.23 12.91 5.76
N LEU A 270 -8.18 12.00 6.02
CA LEU A 270 -8.62 11.01 5.03
C LEU A 270 -9.30 11.66 3.82
N ARG A 271 -10.10 12.71 4.02
CA ARG A 271 -10.72 13.49 2.94
C ARG A 271 -9.67 14.17 2.06
N TYR A 272 -8.61 14.71 2.67
CA TYR A 272 -7.51 15.32 1.94
C TYR A 272 -6.77 14.30 1.08
N VAL A 273 -6.26 13.21 1.68
CA VAL A 273 -5.40 12.25 0.97
C VAL A 273 -6.15 11.47 -0.12
N ARG A 274 -7.46 11.21 0.05
CA ARG A 274 -8.31 10.58 -0.96
C ARG A 274 -8.61 11.48 -2.16
N ARG A 275 -8.48 12.80 -2.00
CA ARG A 275 -8.72 13.79 -3.07
C ARG A 275 -7.47 14.17 -3.85
N LEU A 276 -6.28 13.80 -3.37
CA LEU A 276 -5.03 14.08 -4.06
C LEU A 276 -5.02 13.46 -5.46
N ASP A 277 -4.58 14.23 -6.44
CA ASP A 277 -4.33 13.72 -7.79
C ASP A 277 -3.11 12.78 -7.81
N PHE A 278 -3.05 11.89 -8.80
CA PHE A 278 -1.98 10.88 -8.92
C PHE A 278 -0.57 11.50 -9.00
N PHE A 279 -0.46 12.68 -9.62
CA PHE A 279 0.82 13.39 -9.78
C PHE A 279 1.07 14.44 -8.69
N GLU A 280 0.08 14.70 -7.83
CA GLU A 280 0.12 15.80 -6.87
C GLU A 280 1.19 15.58 -5.81
N LYS A 281 1.86 16.66 -5.40
CA LYS A 281 2.76 16.64 -4.24
C LYS A 281 1.89 16.91 -3.00
N PRO A 282 1.80 15.98 -2.04
CA PRO A 282 1.08 16.23 -0.80
C PRO A 282 1.67 17.42 -0.04
N ASP A 283 0.81 18.18 0.63
CA ASP A 283 1.18 19.19 1.60
C ASP A 283 1.38 18.52 2.98
N TYR A 284 2.60 18.01 3.20
CA TYR A 284 2.95 17.31 4.43
C TYR A 284 2.90 18.23 5.67
N ASP A 285 3.19 19.52 5.48
CA ASP A 285 3.12 20.51 6.55
C ASP A 285 1.69 20.72 7.02
N TYR A 286 0.73 20.84 6.09
CA TYR A 286 -0.69 20.86 6.41
C TYR A 286 -1.13 19.61 7.18
N LEU A 287 -0.73 18.42 6.72
CA LEU A 287 -1.10 17.16 7.37
C LEU A 287 -0.51 17.02 8.78
N ARG A 288 0.75 17.42 8.98
CA ARG A 288 1.34 17.48 10.34
C ARG A 288 0.62 18.51 11.20
N LYS A 289 0.39 19.71 10.66
CA LYS A 289 -0.24 20.82 11.37
C LYS A 289 -1.62 20.45 11.89
N LEU A 290 -2.39 19.71 11.10
CA LEU A 290 -3.70 19.18 11.48
C LEU A 290 -3.64 18.39 12.80
N PHE A 291 -2.61 17.54 12.97
CA PHE A 291 -2.44 16.73 14.17
C PHE A 291 -1.72 17.45 15.30
N THR A 292 -0.76 18.35 15.03
CA THR A 292 -0.13 19.17 16.08
C THR A 292 -1.15 20.12 16.70
N ASP A 293 -1.97 20.81 15.89
CA ASP A 293 -2.99 21.74 16.39
C ASP A 293 -4.08 21.01 17.20
N LEU A 294 -4.36 19.73 16.88
CA LEU A 294 -5.24 18.90 17.70
C LEU A 294 -4.59 18.46 19.01
N LEU A 295 -3.31 18.08 18.96
CA LEU A 295 -2.53 17.71 20.14
C LEU A 295 -2.51 18.86 21.15
N ASP A 296 -2.24 20.08 20.67
CA ASP A 296 -2.24 21.31 21.47
C ASP A 296 -3.62 21.64 22.04
N ARG A 297 -4.69 21.58 21.21
CA ARG A 297 -6.07 21.83 21.68
C ARG A 297 -6.55 20.83 22.73
N LYS A 298 -6.03 19.59 22.71
CA LYS A 298 -6.32 18.58 23.73
C LYS A 298 -5.47 18.75 25.00
N GLY A 299 -4.54 19.71 25.02
CA GLY A 299 -3.61 19.92 26.13
C GLY A 299 -2.61 18.78 26.28
N TYR A 300 -2.38 18.00 25.22
CA TYR A 300 -1.35 16.98 25.22
C TYR A 300 0.02 17.63 24.99
N MET A 301 1.07 16.98 25.47
CA MET A 301 2.45 17.35 25.16
C MET A 301 3.04 16.32 24.21
N PHE A 302 3.88 16.76 23.27
CA PHE A 302 4.71 15.87 22.48
C PHE A 302 5.95 15.49 23.31
N ASP A 303 5.76 14.60 24.27
CA ASP A 303 6.74 14.23 25.29
C ASP A 303 7.30 12.81 25.11
N TYR A 304 6.84 12.10 24.08
CA TYR A 304 7.18 10.69 23.84
C TYR A 304 6.69 9.73 24.93
N GLU A 305 5.77 10.16 25.79
CA GLU A 305 5.09 9.30 26.76
C GLU A 305 3.93 8.56 26.07
N TYR A 306 4.29 7.49 25.37
CA TYR A 306 3.36 6.59 24.68
C TYR A 306 2.70 5.60 25.65
N ASP A 307 1.60 4.98 25.21
CA ASP A 307 0.81 4.05 26.04
C ASP A 307 1.58 2.80 26.51
N TRP A 308 2.66 2.46 25.81
CA TRP A 308 3.52 1.31 26.13
C TRP A 308 4.63 1.63 27.13
N ILE A 309 4.82 2.90 27.50
CA ILE A 309 5.83 3.28 28.50
C ILE A 309 5.49 2.64 29.85
N GLY A 310 6.49 2.04 30.50
CA GLY A 310 6.33 1.32 31.77
C GLY A 310 5.77 -0.10 31.64
N LYS A 311 5.36 -0.55 30.44
CA LYS A 311 4.97 -1.95 30.20
C LYS A 311 6.21 -2.80 29.95
N GLN A 312 6.26 -3.98 30.57
CA GLN A 312 7.37 -4.90 30.40
C GLN A 312 7.26 -5.56 29.02
N LEU A 313 8.18 -5.21 28.12
CA LEU A 313 8.37 -5.96 26.89
C LEU A 313 8.96 -7.32 27.27
N ILE A 314 8.15 -8.37 27.19
CA ILE A 314 8.66 -9.74 27.38
C ILE A 314 9.50 -10.07 26.15
N PHE A 315 10.80 -9.77 26.23
CA PHE A 315 11.78 -10.15 25.21
C PHE A 315 11.95 -11.68 25.11
N GLU A 316 11.41 -12.46 26.06
CA GLU A 316 11.56 -13.92 26.13
C GLU A 316 10.88 -14.68 24.97
N LEU A 317 10.02 -14.04 24.18
CA LEU A 317 9.39 -14.69 23.01
C LEU A 317 10.15 -14.51 21.68
N ILE A 318 11.22 -13.72 21.64
CA ILE A 318 11.96 -13.42 20.39
C ILE A 318 13.31 -14.16 20.29
N GLY A 319 13.67 -14.98 21.27
CA GLY A 319 14.84 -15.88 21.16
C GLY A 319 16.15 -15.15 20.80
N LEU A 320 16.43 -14.03 21.47
CA LEU A 320 17.75 -13.41 21.53
C LEU A 320 18.42 -13.71 22.87
#